data_AF-A0A284VR41-F1
#
_entry.id   AF-A0A284VR41-F1
#
_cell.length_a   1.000
_cell.length_b   1.000
_cell.length_c   1.000
_cell.angle_alpha   90.00
_cell.angle_beta   90.00
_cell.angle_gamma   90.00
#
_symmetry.space_group_name_H-M   'P 1'
#
loop_
_entity.id
_entity.type
_entity.pdbx_description
1 polymer ?
#
loop_
_entity_poly.entity_id
_entity_poly.type
_entity_poly.pdbx_seq_one_letter_code
_entity_poly.pdbx_strand_id
1 'polypeptide(L)'
;MSRWRISKGQAIDLQTWALEESGTKEFLDTLPELPKKGKIKPGLYVSYEIDDSELDGGIDWPDVGVATVFAVLKNGRKEFIGEVRAYNWEAIWLSTTDFDEVDDPQEWWTCIKDAYERFKKTESS
;
A
#
# COMPACT_ATOMS: atom_id res chain seq x y z
N MET A 1 -17.01 -2.71 19.35
CA MET A 1 -15.58 -2.51 19.62
C MET A 1 -14.96 -3.88 19.67
N SER A 2 -14.06 -4.15 18.74
CA SER A 2 -13.32 -5.39 18.72
C SER A 2 -12.44 -5.51 19.96
N ARG A 3 -12.22 -6.74 20.40
CA ARG A 3 -11.19 -7.05 21.40
C ARG A 3 -9.77 -6.80 20.88
N TRP A 4 -9.63 -6.64 19.55
CA TRP A 4 -8.35 -6.53 18.84
C TRP A 4 -8.06 -5.15 18.29
N ARG A 5 -8.95 -4.19 18.58
CA ARG A 5 -8.78 -2.81 18.19
C ARG A 5 -7.41 -2.27 18.62
N ILE A 6 -6.71 -1.64 17.69
CA ILE A 6 -5.45 -0.94 17.97
C ILE A 6 -5.66 0.57 17.94
N SER A 7 -4.80 1.29 18.65
CA SER A 7 -4.74 2.75 18.56
C SER A 7 -3.99 3.20 17.31
N LYS A 8 -4.22 4.44 16.88
CA LYS A 8 -3.48 5.04 15.75
C LYS A 8 -1.97 5.07 16.01
N GLY A 9 -1.54 5.27 17.25
CA GLY A 9 -0.12 5.22 17.62
C GLY A 9 0.49 3.83 17.38
N GLN A 10 -0.20 2.78 17.83
CA GLN A 10 0.22 1.40 17.56
C GLN A 10 0.25 1.07 16.07
N ALA A 11 -0.67 1.61 15.27
CA ALA A 11 -0.66 1.42 13.83
C ALA A 11 0.53 2.12 13.14
N ILE A 12 0.99 3.27 13.66
CA ILE A 12 2.21 3.95 13.18
C ILE A 12 3.46 3.15 13.54
N ASP A 13 3.53 2.62 14.76
CA ASP A 13 4.63 1.74 15.16
C ASP A 13 4.68 0.49 14.27
N LEU A 14 3.51 -0.10 14.00
CA LEU A 14 3.35 -1.25 13.12
C LEU A 14 3.76 -0.94 11.66
N GLN A 15 3.38 0.23 11.15
CA GLN A 15 3.81 0.70 9.82
C GLN A 15 5.32 0.78 9.72
N THR A 16 5.98 1.37 10.73
CA THR A 16 7.44 1.51 10.72
C THR A 16 8.12 0.14 10.68
N TRP A 17 7.71 -0.75 11.58
CA TRP A 17 8.23 -2.13 11.65
C TRP A 17 7.99 -2.89 10.34
N ALA A 18 6.77 -2.88 9.80
CA ALA A 18 6.42 -3.67 8.63
C ALA A 18 7.19 -3.22 7.39
N LEU A 19 7.41 -1.92 7.20
CA LEU A 19 8.17 -1.42 6.05
C LEU A 19 9.64 -1.84 6.10
N GLU A 20 10.23 -1.87 7.29
CA GLU A 20 11.61 -2.32 7.51
C GLU A 20 11.73 -3.83 7.34
N GLU A 21 10.90 -4.60 8.05
CA GLU A 21 10.99 -6.06 8.11
C GLU A 21 10.63 -6.71 6.75
N SER A 22 9.68 -6.13 6.01
CA SER A 22 9.29 -6.67 4.71
C SER A 22 10.31 -6.37 3.60
N GLY A 23 11.31 -5.52 3.84
CA GLY A 23 12.25 -5.05 2.81
C GLY A 23 11.64 -4.15 1.73
N THR A 24 10.36 -3.75 1.86
CA THR A 24 9.70 -2.91 0.84
C THR A 24 10.08 -1.44 0.94
N LYS A 25 10.61 -1.01 2.09
CA LYS A 25 11.05 0.36 2.34
C LYS A 25 11.96 0.90 1.23
N GLU A 26 12.94 0.11 0.78
CA GLU A 26 13.88 0.55 -0.26
C GLU A 26 13.19 0.90 -1.58
N PHE A 27 12.15 0.16 -1.96
CA PHE A 27 11.39 0.45 -3.18
C PHE A 27 10.47 1.64 -2.98
N LEU A 28 9.79 1.71 -1.85
CA LEU A 28 8.83 2.76 -1.54
C LEU A 28 9.50 4.13 -1.36
N ASP A 29 10.71 4.18 -0.79
CA ASP A 29 11.51 5.41 -0.66
C ASP A 29 11.90 6.02 -2.03
N THR A 30 11.80 5.25 -3.13
CA THR A 30 12.00 5.78 -4.49
C THR A 30 10.77 6.49 -5.06
N LEU A 31 9.61 6.34 -4.42
CA LEU A 31 8.35 6.91 -4.88
C LEU A 31 8.04 8.24 -4.19
N PRO A 32 7.46 9.21 -4.91
CA PRO A 32 6.88 10.38 -4.26
C PRO A 32 5.63 9.99 -3.44
N GLU A 33 5.43 10.64 -2.30
CA GLU A 33 4.19 10.52 -1.54
C GLU A 33 3.01 11.10 -2.35
N LEU A 34 1.86 10.44 -2.29
CA LEU A 34 0.64 10.82 -2.99
C LEU A 34 0.13 12.18 -2.49
N PRO A 35 0.08 13.22 -3.34
CA PRO A 35 -0.40 14.52 -2.90
C PRO A 35 -1.89 14.49 -2.52
N LYS A 36 -2.22 15.09 -1.36
CA LYS A 36 -3.62 15.21 -0.89
C LYS A 36 -4.44 16.23 -1.67
N LYS A 37 -3.79 17.20 -2.33
CA LYS A 37 -4.44 18.30 -3.08
C LYS A 37 -3.65 18.64 -4.34
N GLY A 38 -4.35 19.24 -5.30
CA GLY A 38 -3.76 19.77 -6.54
C GLY A 38 -3.75 18.77 -7.70
N LYS A 39 -3.23 19.23 -8.84
CA LYS A 39 -3.10 18.41 -10.05
C LYS A 39 -1.84 17.55 -9.94
N ILE A 40 -2.03 16.24 -9.91
CA ILE A 40 -0.94 15.26 -9.75
C ILE A 40 -0.47 14.84 -11.14
N LYS A 41 0.85 14.76 -11.34
CA LYS A 41 1.42 14.30 -12.61
C LYS A 41 1.28 12.78 -12.71
N PRO A 42 1.13 12.21 -13.91
CA PRO A 42 1.11 10.76 -14.07
C PRO A 42 2.38 10.11 -13.53
N GLY A 43 2.25 8.99 -12.84
CA GLY A 43 3.35 8.35 -12.13
C GLY A 43 2.88 7.36 -11.08
N LEU A 44 3.84 6.66 -10.48
CA LEU A 44 3.65 5.87 -9.28
C LEU A 44 3.83 6.75 -8.05
N TYR A 45 2.97 6.55 -7.05
CA TYR A 45 3.00 7.26 -5.78
C TYR A 45 2.71 6.28 -4.64
N VAL A 46 3.22 6.60 -3.45
CA VAL A 46 2.92 5.86 -2.22
C VAL A 46 2.06 6.71 -1.29
N SER A 47 1.11 6.09 -0.60
CA SER A 47 0.35 6.70 0.49
C SER A 47 0.64 5.92 1.77
N TYR A 48 1.09 6.61 2.81
CA TYR A 48 1.28 6.06 4.16
C TYR A 48 0.10 6.39 5.09
N GLU A 49 -1.01 6.86 4.51
CA GLU A 49 -2.22 7.19 5.25
C GLU A 49 -2.90 5.92 5.76
N ILE A 50 -2.91 5.74 7.08
CA ILE A 50 -3.62 4.67 7.77
C ILE A 50 -5.12 4.99 7.81
N ASP A 51 -5.95 4.08 7.29
CA ASP A 51 -7.40 4.19 7.38
C ASP A 51 -7.86 3.89 8.82
N ASP A 52 -8.44 4.90 9.47
CA ASP A 52 -8.92 4.79 10.85
C ASP A 52 -10.03 3.73 11.01
N SER A 53 -10.71 3.34 9.92
CA SER A 53 -11.72 2.28 9.94
C SER A 53 -11.13 0.87 10.04
N GLU A 54 -9.89 0.67 9.58
CA GLU A 54 -9.18 -0.62 9.67
C GLU A 54 -8.69 -0.89 11.10
N LEU A 55 -8.61 0.13 11.96
CA LEU A 55 -8.07 0.01 13.32
C LEU A 55 -8.93 -0.83 14.26
N ASP A 56 -10.24 -1.00 13.98
CA ASP A 56 -11.12 -1.83 14.82
C ASP A 56 -11.04 -3.31 14.42
N GLY A 57 -10.70 -3.68 13.18
CA GLY A 57 -10.67 -5.08 12.71
C GLY A 57 -12.03 -5.82 12.74
N GLY A 58 -13.08 -5.21 13.27
CA GLY A 58 -14.42 -5.78 13.36
C GLY A 58 -14.48 -7.03 14.23
N ILE A 59 -14.79 -8.17 13.62
CA ILE A 59 -14.83 -9.49 14.30
C ILE A 59 -13.42 -10.13 14.29
N ASP A 60 -12.62 -9.80 13.28
CA ASP A 60 -11.27 -10.28 13.06
C ASP A 60 -10.23 -9.28 13.58
N TRP A 61 -8.98 -9.51 13.21
CA TRP A 61 -7.85 -8.69 13.59
C TRP A 61 -7.66 -7.55 12.59
N PRO A 62 -7.25 -6.36 13.04
CA PRO A 62 -6.96 -5.26 12.13
C PRO A 62 -5.73 -5.61 11.29
N ASP A 63 -5.90 -5.62 9.97
CA ASP A 63 -4.89 -5.90 8.95
C ASP A 63 -4.60 -4.62 8.15
N VAL A 64 -4.00 -3.66 8.83
CA VAL A 64 -3.92 -2.27 8.38
C VAL A 64 -3.07 -2.16 7.12
N GLY A 65 -3.58 -1.46 6.09
CA GLY A 65 -2.79 -1.00 4.96
C GLY A 65 -1.79 0.05 5.42
N VAL A 66 -0.54 -0.37 5.63
CA VAL A 66 0.53 0.51 6.15
C VAL A 66 1.24 1.29 5.06
N ALA A 67 1.20 0.83 3.81
CA ALA A 67 1.59 1.63 2.66
C ALA A 67 0.84 1.18 1.41
N THR A 68 0.18 2.10 0.73
CA THR A 68 -0.58 1.81 -0.49
C THR A 68 0.06 2.49 -1.70
N VAL A 69 0.32 1.72 -2.75
CA VAL A 69 0.88 2.20 -4.01
C VAL A 69 -0.24 2.48 -5.01
N PHE A 70 -0.23 3.69 -5.55
CA PHE A 70 -1.19 4.16 -6.55
C PHE A 70 -0.48 4.51 -7.86
N ALA A 71 -1.13 4.18 -8.98
CA ALA A 71 -0.83 4.81 -10.27
C ALA A 71 -1.74 6.01 -10.49
N VAL A 72 -1.12 7.16 -10.74
CA VAL A 72 -1.80 8.32 -11.29
C VAL A 72 -1.69 8.25 -12.81
N LEU A 73 -2.85 8.22 -13.47
CA LEU A 73 -2.98 8.13 -14.92
C LEU A 73 -3.01 9.52 -15.58
N LYS A 74 -2.92 9.60 -16.92
CA LYS A 74 -2.93 10.88 -17.67
C LYS A 74 -4.20 11.69 -17.45
N ASN A 75 -5.32 11.01 -17.29
CA ASN A 75 -6.61 11.63 -16.97
C ASN A 75 -6.73 12.09 -15.49
N GLY A 76 -5.71 11.85 -14.66
CA GLY A 76 -5.68 12.19 -13.24
C GLY A 76 -6.35 11.16 -12.32
N ARG A 77 -6.87 10.05 -12.87
CA ARG A 77 -7.43 8.94 -12.10
C ARG A 77 -6.31 8.25 -11.32
N LYS A 78 -6.65 7.85 -10.09
CA LYS A 78 -5.76 7.10 -9.20
C LYS A 78 -6.23 5.65 -9.19
N GLU A 79 -5.37 4.74 -9.61
CA GLU A 79 -5.63 3.31 -9.55
C GLU A 79 -4.81 2.71 -8.43
N PHE A 80 -5.45 1.91 -7.58
CA PHE A 80 -4.75 1.04 -6.66
C PHE A 80 -3.92 0.03 -7.44
N ILE A 81 -2.67 -0.18 -7.03
CA ILE A 81 -1.79 -1.20 -7.62
C ILE A 81 -1.42 -2.28 -6.62
N GLY A 82 -1.19 -1.90 -5.37
CA GLY A 82 -0.79 -2.82 -4.33
C GLY A 82 -0.54 -2.11 -3.03
N GLU A 83 -0.32 -2.87 -1.98
CA GLU A 83 -0.08 -2.36 -0.65
C GLU A 83 0.74 -3.32 0.20
N VAL A 84 1.34 -2.76 1.24
CA VAL A 84 1.91 -3.49 2.37
C VAL A 84 0.86 -3.44 3.46
N ARG A 85 0.37 -4.60 3.89
CA ARG A 85 -0.55 -4.75 5.02
C ARG A 85 0.20 -5.34 6.20
N ALA A 86 -0.18 -4.94 7.40
CA ALA A 86 0.47 -5.43 8.61
C ALA A 86 -0.56 -5.78 9.67
N TYR A 87 -0.32 -6.92 10.32
CA TYR A 87 -1.06 -7.35 11.49
C TYR A 87 -0.29 -6.99 12.76
N ASN A 88 -1.01 -6.67 13.83
CA ASN A 88 -0.46 -6.29 15.14
C ASN A 88 0.41 -7.35 15.85
N TRP A 89 0.69 -8.48 15.22
CA TRP A 89 1.35 -9.67 15.77
C TRP A 89 2.16 -10.42 14.72
N GLU A 90 2.95 -9.64 13.96
CA GLU A 90 4.13 -10.07 13.20
C GLU A 90 3.88 -10.69 11.82
N ALA A 91 2.65 -10.62 11.28
CA ALA A 91 2.41 -10.97 9.88
C ALA A 91 2.41 -9.72 9.00
N ILE A 92 3.10 -9.81 7.87
CA ILE A 92 3.13 -8.80 6.82
C ILE A 92 2.60 -9.43 5.55
N TRP A 93 1.70 -8.74 4.86
CA TRP A 93 1.21 -9.16 3.56
C TRP A 93 1.52 -8.12 2.50
N LEU A 94 2.14 -8.58 1.43
CA LEU A 94 2.40 -7.78 0.25
C LEU A 94 1.33 -8.12 -0.77
N SER A 95 0.34 -7.26 -0.94
CA SER A 95 -0.74 -7.49 -1.89
C SER A 95 -0.59 -6.59 -3.12
N THR A 96 -1.16 -7.05 -4.23
CA THR A 96 -1.23 -6.30 -5.48
C THR A 96 -2.64 -6.40 -6.05
N THR A 97 -2.91 -5.67 -7.13
CA THR A 97 -4.19 -5.78 -7.84
C THR A 97 -4.43 -7.16 -8.46
N ASP A 98 -3.39 -7.98 -8.64
CA ASP A 98 -3.50 -9.31 -9.25
C ASP A 98 -3.33 -10.46 -8.25
N PHE A 99 -2.66 -10.22 -7.13
CA PHE A 99 -2.29 -11.22 -6.13
C PHE A 99 -2.63 -10.73 -4.73
N ASP A 100 -3.32 -11.59 -3.97
CA ASP A 100 -3.69 -11.32 -2.57
C ASP A 100 -2.46 -11.30 -1.65
N GLU A 101 -1.46 -12.14 -1.95
CA GLU A 101 -0.21 -12.25 -1.21
C GLU A 101 0.95 -12.53 -2.18
N VAL A 102 2.05 -11.84 -1.98
CA VAL A 102 3.33 -12.04 -2.67
C VAL A 102 4.41 -12.19 -1.60
N ASP A 103 5.09 -13.33 -1.60
CA ASP A 103 6.02 -13.71 -0.52
C ASP A 103 7.35 -12.94 -0.56
N ASP A 104 7.74 -12.41 -1.73
CA ASP A 104 9.02 -11.76 -1.93
C ASP A 104 8.84 -10.27 -2.31
N PRO A 105 9.55 -9.34 -1.64
CA PRO A 105 9.39 -7.92 -1.90
C PRO A 105 9.90 -7.47 -3.28
N GLN A 106 10.87 -8.18 -3.85
CA GLN A 106 11.38 -7.89 -5.19
C GLN A 106 10.40 -8.34 -6.27
N GLU A 107 9.74 -9.48 -6.07
CA GLU A 107 8.63 -9.96 -6.89
C GLU A 107 7.43 -9.03 -6.79
N TRP A 108 7.01 -8.66 -5.57
CA TRP A 108 5.94 -7.70 -5.32
C TRP A 108 6.18 -6.38 -6.06
N TRP A 109 7.40 -5.85 -5.99
CA TRP A 109 7.77 -4.63 -6.71
C TRP A 109 7.74 -4.80 -8.23
N THR A 110 8.07 -6.00 -8.73
CA THR A 110 7.96 -6.32 -10.15
C THR A 110 6.50 -6.32 -10.61
N CYS A 111 5.61 -6.95 -9.83
CA CYS A 111 4.17 -6.92 -10.07
C CYS A 111 3.62 -5.49 -10.12
N ILE A 112 4.05 -4.61 -9.21
CA ILE A 112 3.66 -3.18 -9.20
C ILE A 112 4.03 -2.49 -10.51
N LYS A 113 5.29 -2.65 -10.95
CA LYS A 113 5.76 -2.03 -12.19
C LYS A 113 4.99 -2.57 -13.39
N ASP A 114 4.76 -3.88 -13.45
CA ASP A 114 4.05 -4.53 -14.56
C ASP A 114 2.58 -4.12 -14.63
N ALA A 115 1.92 -3.96 -13.48
CA ALA A 115 0.57 -3.38 -13.39
C ALA A 115 0.55 -1.94 -13.92
N TYR A 116 1.51 -1.11 -13.53
CA TYR A 116 1.60 0.26 -14.03
C TYR A 116 1.84 0.33 -15.55
N GLU A 117 2.71 -0.51 -16.10
CA GLU A 117 2.93 -0.59 -17.54
C GLU A 117 1.67 -1.01 -18.30
N ARG A 118 0.87 -1.94 -17.75
CA ARG A 118 -0.43 -2.31 -18.32
C ARG A 118 -1.38 -1.13 -18.36
N PHE A 119 -1.52 -0.38 -17.26
CA PHE A 119 -2.39 0.80 -17.24
C PHE A 119 -2.00 1.86 -18.27
N LYS A 120 -0.69 2.13 -18.43
CA LYS A 120 -0.21 3.08 -19.47
C LYS A 120 -0.55 2.65 -20.89
N LYS A 121 -0.54 1.34 -21.18
CA LYS A 121 -0.92 0.80 -22.50
C LYS A 121 -2.41 0.94 -22.75
N THR A 122 -3.25 0.68 -21.75
CA THR A 122 -4.71 0.85 -21.84
C THR A 122 -5.10 2.30 -22.09
N GLU A 123 -4.39 3.29 -21.53
CA GLU A 123 -4.64 4.72 -21.84
C GLU A 123 -4.24 5.14 -23.26
N SER A 124 -3.44 4.34 -23.95
CA SER A 124 -2.92 4.67 -25.29
C SER A 124 -3.68 3.95 -26.40
N SER A 125 -4.67 3.13 -26.05
CA SER A 125 -5.55 2.38 -26.97
C SER A 125 -6.91 3.09 -27.07
#